data_AF-A0A1G6Q023-F1
#
_entry.id   AF-A0A1G6Q023-F1
#
_cell.length_a   1.000
_cell.length_b   1.000
_cell.length_c   1.000
_cell.angle_alpha   90.00
_cell.angle_beta   90.00
_cell.angle_gamma   90.00
#
_symmetry.space_group_name_H-M   'P 1'
#
loop_
_entity.id
_entity.type
_entity.pdbx_description
1 polymer ?
#
loop_
_entity_poly.entity_id
_entity_poly.type
_entity_poly.pdbx_seq_one_letter_code
_entity_poly.pdbx_strand_id
1 'polypeptide(L)'
;MRYHAPSKQFTVSLDQLQSCTANLLFAIKKIRESAGLPLDGTGRQGAIMSDACHAEQAILNACQSMGIDLGATRAGDLDVRNAG
;
A
#
# COMPACT_ATOMS: atom_id res chain seq x y z
N MET A 1 14.46 -7.48 -9.43
CA MET A 1 15.49 -8.07 -8.53
C MET A 1 16.73 -8.38 -9.33
N ARG A 2 17.90 -8.14 -8.75
CA ARG A 2 19.21 -8.50 -9.30
C ARG A 2 20.01 -9.20 -8.20
N TYR A 3 20.88 -10.14 -8.55
CA TYR A 3 21.79 -10.74 -7.57
C TYR A 3 23.02 -9.85 -7.43
N HIS A 4 23.30 -9.37 -6.22
CA HIS A 4 24.50 -8.61 -5.91
C HIS A 4 25.59 -9.56 -5.40
N ALA A 5 26.47 -9.98 -6.32
CA ALA A 5 27.50 -10.98 -6.06
C ALA A 5 28.40 -10.68 -4.85
N PRO A 6 28.85 -9.43 -4.59
CA PRO A 6 29.70 -9.14 -3.45
C PRO A 6 29.02 -9.35 -2.09
N SER A 7 27.76 -8.92 -1.93
CA SER A 7 27.03 -9.10 -0.66
C SER A 7 26.27 -10.42 -0.58
N LYS A 8 26.20 -11.19 -1.67
CA LYS A 8 25.40 -12.42 -1.80
C LYS A 8 23.91 -12.21 -1.46
N GLN A 9 23.37 -11.05 -1.82
CA GLN A 9 21.98 -10.69 -1.57
C GLN A 9 21.25 -10.36 -2.86
N PHE A 10 19.93 -10.45 -2.84
CA PHE A 10 19.10 -9.86 -3.88
C PHE A 10 18.95 -8.36 -3.63
N THR A 11 19.15 -7.55 -4.67
CA THR A 11 18.91 -6.12 -4.67
C THR A 11 17.69 -5.78 -5.51
N VAL A 12 16.97 -4.76 -5.08
CA VAL A 12 15.90 -4.10 -5.83
C VAL A 12 16.39 -2.68 -6.10
N SER A 13 16.30 -2.21 -7.35
CA SER A 13 16.66 -0.82 -7.63
C SER A 13 15.64 0.13 -7.00
N LEU A 14 16.07 1.34 -6.65
CA LEU A 14 15.16 2.35 -6.10
C LEU A 14 13.98 2.62 -7.03
N ASP A 15 14.21 2.73 -8.34
CA ASP A 15 13.15 2.95 -9.33
C ASP A 15 12.11 1.80 -9.36
N GLN A 16 12.57 0.56 -9.19
CA GLN A 16 11.67 -0.60 -9.11
C GLN A 16 10.84 -0.57 -7.82
N LEU A 17 11.46 -0.18 -6.71
CA LEU A 17 10.79 -0.05 -5.43
C LEU A 17 9.75 1.08 -5.47
N GLN A 18 10.10 2.25 -6.00
CA GLN A 18 9.20 3.39 -6.20
C GLN A 18 8.03 3.04 -7.13
N SER A 19 8.30 2.34 -8.23
CA SER A 19 7.24 1.88 -9.14
C SER A 19 6.32 0.88 -8.45
N CYS A 20 6.88 -0.01 -7.63
CA CYS A 20 6.09 -0.98 -6.87
C CYS A 20 5.20 -0.28 -5.83
N THR A 21 5.74 0.67 -5.06
CA THR A 21 4.95 1.42 -4.07
C THR A 21 3.86 2.26 -4.74
N ALA A 22 4.14 2.92 -5.86
CA ALA A 22 3.12 3.65 -6.63
C ALA A 22 1.96 2.74 -7.05
N ASN A 23 2.25 1.54 -7.57
CA ASN A 23 1.22 0.56 -7.94
C ASN A 23 0.40 0.07 -6.74
N LEU A 24 1.03 -0.09 -5.57
CA LEU A 24 0.34 -0.49 -4.33
C LEU A 24 -0.61 0.62 -3.83
N LEU A 25 -0.16 1.88 -3.86
CA LEU A 25 -1.00 3.04 -3.54
C LEU A 25 -2.19 3.15 -4.52
N PHE A 26 -1.94 2.90 -5.81
CA PHE A 26 -3.00 2.88 -6.83
C PHE A 26 -4.00 1.74 -6.62
N ALA A 27 -3.53 0.55 -6.21
CA ALA A 27 -4.42 -0.56 -5.86
C ALA A 27 -5.35 -0.19 -4.68
N ILE A 28 -4.81 0.44 -3.63
CA ILE A 28 -5.60 0.94 -2.50
C ILE A 28 -6.63 1.98 -2.96
N LYS A 29 -6.24 2.93 -3.81
CA LYS A 29 -7.16 3.89 -4.43
C LYS A 29 -8.33 3.18 -5.12
N LYS A 30 -8.05 2.16 -5.93
CA LYS A 30 -9.08 1.41 -6.67
C LYS A 30 -10.02 0.61 -5.76
N ILE A 31 -9.51 0.05 -4.66
CA ILE A 31 -10.33 -0.60 -3.63
C ILE A 31 -11.28 0.41 -2.98
N ARG A 32 -10.81 1.60 -2.65
CA ARG A 32 -11.65 2.64 -2.04
C ARG A 32 -12.68 3.19 -3.01
N GLU A 33 -12.28 3.48 -4.26
CA GLU A 33 -13.20 3.92 -5.32
C GLU A 33 -14.32 2.90 -5.56
N SER A 34 -14.02 1.60 -5.63
CA SER A 34 -15.02 0.56 -5.88
C SER A 34 -16.00 0.37 -4.70
N ALA A 35 -15.58 0.72 -3.49
CA ALA A 35 -16.39 0.63 -2.28
C ALA A 35 -17.05 1.96 -1.87
N GLY A 36 -16.84 3.04 -2.64
CA GLY A 36 -17.35 4.39 -2.30
C GLY A 36 -16.72 5.00 -1.05
N LEU A 37 -15.50 4.61 -0.69
CA LEU A 37 -14.79 5.09 0.50
C LEU A 37 -13.97 6.37 0.23
N PRO A 38 -13.72 7.22 1.25
CA PRO A 38 -12.90 8.41 1.10
C PRO A 38 -11.45 8.12 0.73
N LEU A 39 -10.90 8.91 -0.19
CA LEU A 39 -9.51 8.78 -0.64
C LEU A 39 -8.52 9.63 0.17
N ASP A 40 -9.02 10.54 1.01
CA ASP A 40 -8.26 11.61 1.65
C ASP A 40 -7.58 11.22 2.97
N GLY A 41 -7.71 9.96 3.41
CA GLY A 41 -7.06 9.50 4.63
C GLY A 41 -7.76 9.96 5.91
N THR A 42 -9.03 10.35 5.85
CA THR A 42 -9.81 10.84 7.00
C THR A 42 -10.10 9.78 8.08
N GLY A 43 -9.48 8.61 7.98
CA GLY A 43 -9.63 7.50 8.91
C GLY A 43 -10.78 6.57 8.53
N ARG A 44 -10.80 5.41 9.17
CA ARG A 44 -11.81 4.38 8.93
C ARG A 44 -13.22 4.88 9.25
N GLN A 45 -14.12 4.79 8.28
CA GLN A 45 -15.55 5.04 8.50
C GLN A 45 -16.24 3.79 9.08
N GLY A 46 -16.74 3.91 10.31
CA GLY A 46 -17.58 2.90 10.96
C GLY A 46 -16.84 1.91 11.87
N ALA A 47 -17.59 1.39 12.86
CA ALA A 47 -17.07 0.45 13.86
C ALA A 47 -16.78 -0.95 13.29
N ILE A 48 -17.52 -1.37 12.26
CA ILE A 48 -17.35 -2.66 11.58
C ILE A 48 -16.50 -2.47 10.33
N MET A 49 -15.63 -3.44 10.08
CA MET A 49 -14.65 -3.37 8.99
C MET A 49 -15.33 -3.92 7.75
N SER A 50 -15.41 -3.13 6.68
CA SER A 50 -15.94 -3.64 5.40
C SER A 50 -14.90 -4.54 4.72
N ASP A 51 -15.34 -5.34 3.74
CA ASP A 51 -14.44 -6.16 2.92
C ASP A 51 -13.37 -5.32 2.23
N ALA A 52 -13.72 -4.09 1.81
CA ALA A 52 -12.77 -3.14 1.24
C ALA A 52 -11.72 -2.68 2.27
N CYS A 53 -12.12 -2.42 3.52
CA CYS A 53 -11.17 -2.13 4.59
C CYS A 53 -10.24 -3.32 4.87
N HIS A 54 -10.75 -4.55 4.81
CA HIS A 54 -9.94 -5.76 4.95
C HIS A 54 -8.95 -5.92 3.80
N ALA A 55 -9.37 -5.68 2.56
CA ALA A 55 -8.50 -5.73 1.39
C ALA A 55 -7.38 -4.68 1.46
N GLU A 56 -7.70 -3.44 1.83
CA GLU A 56 -6.70 -2.39 2.05
C GLU A 56 -5.73 -2.77 3.18
N GLN A 57 -6.24 -3.27 4.31
CA GLN A 57 -5.39 -3.69 5.42
C GLN A 57 -4.46 -4.85 5.04
N ALA A 58 -4.92 -5.78 4.20
CA ALA A 58 -4.10 -6.87 3.70
C ALA A 58 -2.90 -6.36 2.87
N ILE A 59 -3.12 -5.33 2.04
CA ILE A 59 -2.04 -4.67 1.29
C ILE A 59 -1.04 -4.02 2.26
N LEU A 60 -1.51 -3.24 3.23
CA LEU A 60 -0.66 -2.60 4.23
C LEU A 60 0.18 -3.62 5.03
N ASN A 61 -0.45 -4.71 5.47
CA ASN A 61 0.22 -5.78 6.20
C ASN A 61 1.27 -6.49 5.33
N ALA A 62 0.96 -6.73 4.05
CA ALA A 62 1.92 -7.32 3.11
C ALA A 62 3.14 -6.41 2.92
N CYS A 63 2.92 -5.10 2.78
CA CYS A 63 3.99 -4.12 2.65
C CYS A 63 4.88 -4.08 3.90
N GLN A 64 4.28 -4.02 5.09
CA GLN A 64 5.02 -4.07 6.36
C GLN A 64 5.83 -5.35 6.50
N SER A 65 5.27 -6.50 6.11
CA SER A 65 5.99 -7.79 6.13
C SER A 65 7.21 -7.81 5.21
N MET A 66 7.21 -6.98 4.17
CA MET A 66 8.35 -6.78 3.26
C MET A 66 9.27 -5.62 3.68
N GLY A 67 8.99 -4.95 4.79
CA GLY A 67 9.73 -3.77 5.24
C GLY A 67 9.46 -2.51 4.41
N ILE A 68 8.34 -2.46 3.70
CA ILE A 68 7.91 -1.29 2.92
C ILE A 68 6.95 -0.47 3.77
N ASP A 69 7.36 0.76 4.11
CA ASP A 69 6.49 1.75 4.74
C ASP A 69 5.76 2.57 3.66
N LEU A 70 4.43 2.43 3.60
CA LEU A 70 3.58 3.21 2.69
C LEU A 70 3.12 4.54 3.32
N GLY A 71 3.42 4.80 4.59
CA GLY A 71 3.00 6.00 5.32
C GLY A 71 1.73 5.84 6.15
N ALA A 72 1.17 4.62 6.25
CA ALA A 72 0.07 4.29 7.15
C ALA A 72 0.14 2.84 7.62
N THR A 73 -0.41 2.57 8.81
CA THR A 73 -0.46 1.22 9.39
C THR A 73 -1.88 0.64 9.44
N ARG A 74 -2.90 1.47 9.18
CA ARG A 74 -4.31 1.07 9.26
C ARG A 74 -5.05 1.49 8.00
N ALA A 75 -6.02 0.66 7.60
CA ALA A 75 -6.91 0.97 6.49
C ALA A 75 -7.71 2.26 6.77
N GLY A 76 -7.79 3.13 5.76
CA GLY A 76 -8.47 4.42 5.82
C GLY A 76 -7.58 5.61 6.20
N ASP A 77 -6.37 5.38 6.71
CA ASP A 77 -5.47 6.46 7.17
C ASP A 77 -4.60 7.03 6.04
N LEU A 78 -4.46 6.29 4.94
CA LEU A 78 -3.63 6.68 3.79
C LEU A 78 -4.34 7.71 2.89
N ASP A 79 -3.69 8.80 2.49
CA ASP A 79 -4.17 9.67 1.41
C ASP A 79 -3.72 9.11 0.05
N VAL A 80 -4.70 8.70 -0.76
CA VAL A 80 -4.49 8.06 -2.06
C VAL A 80 -5.09 8.85 -3.21
N ARG A 81 -5.49 10.11 -3.00
CA ARG A 81 -6.08 10.95 -4.07
C ARG A 81 -5.17 11.05 -5.30
N ASN A 82 -3.88 11.27 -5.03
CA ASN A 82 -2.85 11.47 -6.05
C ASN A 82 -2.15 10.17 -6.49
N ALA A 83 -2.59 9.00 -6.02
CA ALA A 83 -2.05 7.74 -6.51
C ALA A 83 -2.46 7.53 -7.98
N GLY A 84 -1.48 7.33 -8.85
CA GLY A 84 -1.64 7.23 -10.31
C GLY A 84 -0.44 6.58 -10.96
#